data_AF-A8U218-F1
#
_entry.id   AF-A8U218-F1
#
_cell.length_a   1.000
_cell.length_b   1.000
_cell.length_c   1.000
_cell.angle_alpha   90.00
_cell.angle_beta   90.00
_cell.angle_gamma   90.00
#
_symmetry.space_group_name_H-M   'P 1'
#
loop_
_entity.id
_entity.type
_entity.pdbx_description
1 polymer ?
#
loop_
_entity_poly.entity_id
_entity_poly.type
_entity_poly.pdbx_seq_one_letter_code
_entity_poly.pdbx_strand_id
1 'polypeptide(L)'
;MNRSRVALAIGPKLAVVNAACATCGRSFRTRVKNIARGGGRFCSRACNPVYARRFEPAEKFRRHNLKRNYGLTTGEFEQMRLSQQGRCAICRSLPDEPHGVLVVDHCHMSDRVRQLLCNNCNMAVGLLRDDPVTATRLAAYLLRHDRDEADADLALAIIRQSFQSEDVA
;
A
#
# COMPACT_ATOMS: atom_id res chain seq x y z
N MET A 1 -14.35 -5.36 43.72
CA MET A 1 -14.55 -3.92 44.00
C MET A 1 -15.03 -3.21 42.73
N ASN A 2 -16.26 -2.67 42.78
CA ASN A 2 -17.04 -2.23 41.63
C ASN A 2 -16.53 -0.88 41.09
N ARG A 3 -16.07 -0.82 39.82
CA ARG A 3 -15.50 0.38 39.15
C ARG A 3 -16.52 1.53 38.95
N SER A 4 -17.72 1.39 39.49
CA SER A 4 -18.87 2.28 39.32
C SER A 4 -18.94 3.42 40.34
N ARG A 5 -17.96 3.55 41.26
CA ARG A 5 -18.04 4.46 42.42
C ARG A 5 -17.12 5.70 42.40
N VAL A 6 -16.48 6.04 41.29
CA VAL A 6 -15.57 7.23 41.21
C VAL A 6 -16.10 8.34 40.28
N ALA A 7 -17.35 8.29 39.86
CA ALA A 7 -17.89 9.31 38.95
C ALA A 7 -18.66 10.40 39.72
N LEU A 8 -17.98 11.47 40.19
CA LEU A 8 -18.58 12.83 40.34
C LEU A 8 -17.65 13.97 40.84
N ALA A 9 -16.32 13.86 40.83
CA ALA A 9 -15.48 15.00 41.24
C ALA A 9 -15.25 16.07 40.14
N ILE A 10 -15.52 15.74 38.87
CA ILE A 10 -15.09 16.54 37.69
C ILE A 10 -16.28 17.27 37.01
N GLY A 11 -17.52 16.98 37.40
CA GLY A 11 -18.73 17.63 36.88
C GLY A 11 -19.70 16.71 36.11
N PRO A 12 -20.71 17.28 35.41
CA PRO A 12 -21.74 16.52 34.70
C PRO A 12 -21.16 15.60 33.63
N LYS A 13 -21.72 14.38 33.46
CA LYS A 13 -21.22 13.37 32.50
C LYS A 13 -21.02 13.89 31.07
N LEU A 14 -21.88 14.80 30.61
CA LEU A 14 -21.81 15.36 29.26
C LEU A 14 -20.99 16.64 29.15
N ALA A 15 -20.56 17.23 30.27
CA ALA A 15 -19.75 18.43 30.27
C ALA A 15 -18.45 18.21 29.50
N VAL A 16 -18.09 19.20 28.69
CA VAL A 16 -16.82 19.25 27.97
C VAL A 16 -15.81 19.96 28.85
N VAL A 17 -14.67 19.31 29.09
CA VAL A 17 -13.59 19.80 29.93
C VAL A 17 -12.28 19.72 29.17
N ASN A 18 -11.29 20.53 29.57
CA ASN A 18 -9.94 20.43 29.06
C ASN A 18 -9.19 19.31 29.80
N ALA A 19 -8.47 18.47 29.04
CA ALA A 19 -7.59 17.44 29.55
C ALA A 19 -6.20 17.58 28.91
N ALA A 20 -5.16 17.25 29.66
CA ALA A 20 -3.80 17.20 29.12
C ALA A 20 -3.53 15.84 28.48
N CYS A 21 -2.93 15.83 27.30
CA CYS A 21 -2.50 14.60 26.66
C CYS A 21 -1.33 13.98 27.41
N ALA A 22 -1.47 12.72 27.82
CA ALA A 22 -0.44 11.96 28.52
C ALA A 22 0.80 11.61 27.66
N THR A 23 0.81 12.00 26.38
CA THR A 23 1.93 11.75 25.45
C THR A 23 2.61 13.03 25.00
N CYS A 24 1.85 14.02 24.54
CA CYS A 24 2.43 15.28 24.04
C CYS A 24 2.20 16.50 24.96
N GLY A 25 1.54 16.32 26.11
CA GLY A 25 1.24 17.40 27.06
C GLY A 25 0.18 18.41 26.60
N ARG A 26 -0.17 18.44 25.31
CA ARG A 26 -1.13 19.40 24.75
C ARG A 26 -2.52 19.28 25.40
N SER A 27 -3.10 20.43 25.73
CA SER A 27 -4.49 20.52 26.19
C SER A 27 -5.48 20.23 25.06
N PHE A 28 -6.49 19.41 25.32
CA PHE A 28 -7.55 19.07 24.38
C PHE A 28 -8.89 18.91 25.07
N ARG A 29 -9.98 19.10 24.32
CA ARG A 29 -11.35 18.99 24.85
C ARG A 29 -11.84 17.54 24.85
N THR A 30 -12.36 17.07 25.97
CA THR A 30 -13.01 15.76 26.10
C THR A 30 -14.22 15.86 27.02
N ARG A 31 -15.06 14.81 27.06
CA ARG A 31 -16.24 14.77 27.92
C ARG A 31 -15.94 14.06 29.24
N VAL A 32 -16.54 14.51 30.33
CA VAL A 32 -16.35 13.89 31.67
C VAL A 32 -16.68 12.40 31.66
N LYS A 33 -17.71 11.96 30.90
CA LYS A 33 -18.04 10.54 30.73
C LYS A 33 -16.90 9.69 30.14
N ASN A 34 -16.04 10.28 29.32
CA ASN A 34 -14.91 9.57 28.73
C ASN A 34 -13.81 9.39 29.78
N ILE A 35 -13.52 10.45 30.55
CA ILE A 35 -12.54 10.42 31.66
C ILE A 35 -12.99 9.42 32.73
N ALA A 36 -14.25 9.47 33.14
CA ALA A 36 -14.82 8.57 34.15
C ALA A 36 -14.75 7.07 33.75
N ARG A 37 -14.65 6.78 32.44
CA ARG A 37 -14.46 5.43 31.89
C ARG A 37 -12.98 5.06 31.64
N GLY A 38 -12.05 5.90 32.08
CA GLY A 38 -10.61 5.73 31.85
C GLY A 38 -10.11 6.17 30.47
N GLY A 39 -10.96 6.80 29.66
CA GLY A 39 -10.62 7.44 28.39
C GLY A 39 -10.16 8.89 28.57
N GLY A 40 -10.08 9.66 27.47
CA GLY A 40 -9.71 11.08 27.54
C GLY A 40 -8.27 11.36 27.98
N ARG A 41 -7.36 10.40 27.79
CA ARG A 41 -5.91 10.53 28.10
C ARG A 41 -5.06 11.09 26.95
N PHE A 42 -5.54 10.99 25.70
CA PHE A 42 -4.74 11.33 24.52
C PHE A 42 -5.52 12.23 23.59
N CYS A 43 -4.86 13.23 23.02
CA CYS A 43 -5.48 14.23 22.14
C CYS A 43 -5.80 13.70 20.74
N SER A 44 -5.18 12.60 20.32
CA SER A 44 -5.31 12.01 18.99
C SER A 44 -5.01 10.51 19.01
N ARG A 45 -5.32 9.81 17.90
CA ARG A 45 -4.91 8.41 17.71
C ARG A 45 -3.38 8.26 17.69
N ALA A 46 -2.67 9.20 17.09
CA ALA A 46 -1.21 9.20 17.05
C ALA A 46 -0.59 9.29 18.45
N CYS A 47 -1.18 10.09 19.34
CA CYS A 47 -0.74 10.19 20.73
C CYS A 47 -1.21 9.03 21.63
N ASN A 48 -2.04 8.09 21.15
CA ASN A 48 -2.46 6.96 21.98
C ASN A 48 -1.50 5.78 21.77
N PRO A 49 -0.72 5.34 22.79
CA PRO A 49 0.26 4.27 22.65
C PRO A 49 -0.35 2.94 22.18
N VAL A 50 -1.62 2.68 22.49
CA VAL A 50 -2.34 1.48 22.00
C VAL A 50 -2.51 1.52 20.48
N TYR A 51 -2.71 2.71 19.91
CA TYR A 51 -2.82 2.90 18.46
C TYR A 51 -1.45 3.03 17.79
N ALA A 52 -0.47 3.68 18.42
CA ALA A 52 0.91 3.72 17.90
C ALA A 52 1.49 2.31 17.70
N ARG A 53 1.27 1.41 18.67
CA ARG A 53 1.67 -0.01 18.61
C ARG A 53 0.91 -0.86 17.60
N ARG A 54 -0.16 -0.36 16.98
CA ARG A 54 -0.87 -1.07 15.89
C ARG A 54 -0.28 -0.81 14.52
N PHE A 55 0.49 0.27 14.34
CA PHE A 55 1.14 0.61 13.06
C PHE A 55 2.54 -0.04 12.92
N GLU A 56 3.29 -0.18 14.01
CA GLU A 56 4.59 -0.88 14.05
C GLU A 56 4.55 -2.35 13.55
N PRO A 57 3.54 -3.17 13.94
CA PRO A 57 3.41 -4.52 13.45
C PRO A 57 3.25 -4.55 11.93
N ALA A 58 2.44 -3.65 11.34
CA ALA A 58 2.18 -3.66 9.90
C ALA A 58 3.45 -3.42 9.08
N GLU A 59 4.31 -2.50 9.52
CA GLU A 59 5.60 -2.23 8.85
C GLU A 59 6.61 -3.37 9.06
N LYS A 60 6.68 -3.92 10.29
CA LYS A 60 7.50 -5.09 10.60
C LYS A 60 7.05 -6.34 9.82
N PHE A 61 5.74 -6.55 9.67
CA PHE A 61 5.13 -7.61 8.87
C PHE A 61 5.43 -7.40 7.38
N ARG A 62 5.32 -6.18 6.86
CA ARG A 62 5.69 -5.86 5.47
C ARG A 62 7.16 -6.18 5.20
N ARG A 63 8.07 -5.74 6.08
CA ARG A 63 9.50 -6.04 5.98
C ARG A 63 9.78 -7.54 6.06
N HIS A 64 9.13 -8.24 6.98
CA HIS A 64 9.26 -9.69 7.12
C HIS A 64 8.77 -10.42 5.87
N ASN A 65 7.63 -10.02 5.31
CA ASN A 65 7.06 -10.63 4.11
C ASN A 65 7.90 -10.33 2.86
N LEU A 66 8.46 -9.12 2.73
CA LEU A 66 9.37 -8.78 1.63
C LEU A 66 10.59 -9.71 1.62
N LYS A 67 11.23 -9.88 2.78
CA LYS A 67 12.40 -10.75 2.90
C LYS A 67 12.06 -12.23 2.75
N ARG A 68 10.98 -12.69 3.38
CA ARG A 68 10.59 -14.11 3.38
C ARG A 68 10.12 -14.57 2.00
N ASN A 69 9.29 -13.78 1.34
CA ASN A 69 8.60 -14.22 0.13
C ASN A 69 9.39 -13.88 -1.14
N TYR A 70 10.20 -12.82 -1.12
CA TYR A 70 10.87 -12.30 -2.32
C TYR A 70 12.38 -12.16 -2.16
N GLY A 71 12.94 -12.47 -0.98
CA GLY A 71 14.36 -12.25 -0.69
C GLY A 71 14.78 -10.79 -0.61
N LEU A 72 13.84 -9.83 -0.67
CA LEU A 72 14.13 -8.41 -0.75
C LEU A 72 14.21 -7.74 0.62
N THR A 73 15.17 -6.84 0.77
CA THR A 73 15.22 -5.82 1.81
C THR A 73 14.27 -4.66 1.49
N THR A 74 13.97 -3.84 2.50
CA THR A 74 13.21 -2.60 2.31
C THR A 74 13.96 -1.60 1.43
N GLY A 75 15.30 -1.60 1.48
CA GLY A 75 16.14 -0.75 0.65
C GLY A 75 16.07 -1.13 -0.82
N GLU A 76 16.16 -2.42 -1.14
CA GLU A 76 16.02 -2.92 -2.52
C GLU A 76 14.62 -2.64 -3.08
N PHE A 77 13.57 -2.84 -2.27
CA PHE A 77 12.20 -2.48 -2.68
C PHE A 77 12.09 -0.98 -3.01
N GLU A 78 12.65 -0.09 -2.18
CA GLU A 78 12.59 1.34 -2.45
C GLU A 78 13.46 1.73 -3.65
N GLN A 79 14.61 1.09 -3.86
CA GLN A 79 15.42 1.28 -5.06
C GLN A 79 14.65 0.89 -6.33
N MET A 80 13.93 -0.24 -6.32
CA MET A 80 13.03 -0.62 -7.42
C MET A 80 11.92 0.42 -7.62
N ARG A 81 11.34 0.93 -6.52
CA ARG A 81 10.30 1.95 -6.59
C ARG A 81 10.84 3.23 -7.23
N LEU A 82 12.02 3.68 -6.82
CA LEU A 82 12.66 4.89 -7.35
C LEU A 82 13.09 4.73 -8.81
N SER A 83 13.65 3.58 -9.19
CA SER A 83 14.02 3.31 -10.60
C SER A 83 12.81 3.28 -11.51
N GLN A 84 11.65 2.85 -11.00
CA GLN A 84 10.36 2.92 -11.69
C GLN A 84 9.63 4.26 -11.53
N GLN A 85 10.26 5.27 -10.93
CA GLN A 85 9.65 6.59 -10.67
C GLN A 85 8.34 6.50 -9.88
N GLY A 86 8.21 5.50 -9.01
CA GLY A 86 7.02 5.23 -8.21
C GLY A 86 5.84 4.66 -8.99
N ARG A 87 6.04 4.21 -10.24
CA ARG A 87 4.95 3.79 -11.13
C ARG A 87 4.92 2.28 -11.36
N CYS A 88 3.75 1.77 -11.72
CA CYS A 88 3.62 0.39 -12.21
C CYS A 88 4.47 0.19 -13.48
N ALA A 89 5.23 -0.90 -13.55
CA ALA A 89 6.08 -1.15 -14.71
C ALA A 89 5.30 -1.42 -16.01
N ILE A 90 4.05 -1.89 -15.92
CA ILE A 90 3.18 -2.17 -17.07
C ILE A 90 2.38 -0.92 -17.45
N CYS A 91 1.40 -0.50 -16.64
CA CYS A 91 0.47 0.57 -17.03
C CYS A 91 0.95 1.98 -16.66
N ARG A 92 2.12 2.12 -16.04
CA ARG A 92 2.73 3.42 -15.66
C ARG A 92 1.92 4.28 -14.69
N SER A 93 0.86 3.74 -14.10
CA SER A 93 0.06 4.42 -13.09
C SER A 93 0.81 4.63 -11.78
N LEU A 94 0.46 5.70 -11.06
CA LEU A 94 0.95 5.98 -9.71
C LEU A 94 0.12 5.22 -8.64
N PRO A 95 0.65 5.07 -7.41
CA PRO A 95 -0.03 4.29 -6.36
C PRO A 95 -1.30 4.96 -5.80
N ASP A 96 -1.43 6.26 -5.99
CA ASP A 96 -2.54 7.13 -5.59
C ASP A 96 -3.58 7.34 -6.71
N GLU A 97 -3.29 6.90 -7.93
CA GLU A 97 -4.25 6.75 -9.02
C GLU A 97 -5.17 5.53 -8.77
N PRO A 98 -6.25 5.30 -9.57
CA PRO A 98 -7.27 4.28 -9.29
C PRO A 98 -6.76 2.84 -9.15
N HIS A 99 -5.49 2.60 -9.47
CA HIS A 99 -4.86 1.29 -9.57
C HIS A 99 -4.16 0.83 -8.28
N GLY A 100 -4.11 1.68 -7.23
CA GLY A 100 -3.73 1.31 -5.88
C GLY A 100 -2.24 1.02 -5.65
N VAL A 101 -1.92 0.41 -4.50
CA VAL A 101 -0.53 0.21 -4.01
C VAL A 101 0.30 -0.70 -4.94
N LEU A 102 1.59 -0.37 -5.11
CA LEU A 102 2.54 -1.23 -5.80
C LEU A 102 2.89 -2.50 -5.01
N VAL A 103 2.89 -3.63 -5.72
CA VAL A 103 3.23 -4.96 -5.23
C VAL A 103 4.42 -5.53 -6.00
N VAL A 104 5.15 -6.46 -5.38
CA VAL A 104 6.27 -7.16 -6.01
C VAL A 104 5.73 -8.27 -6.91
N ASP A 105 6.02 -8.18 -8.20
CA ASP A 105 5.79 -9.25 -9.15
C ASP A 105 7.01 -10.17 -9.23
N HIS A 106 6.76 -11.47 -9.31
CA HIS A 106 7.79 -12.51 -9.37
C HIS A 106 7.32 -13.67 -10.25
N CYS A 107 8.27 -14.36 -10.86
CA CYS A 107 7.97 -15.55 -11.65
C CYS A 107 7.63 -16.72 -10.72
N HIS A 108 6.44 -17.30 -10.88
CA HIS A 108 5.98 -18.43 -10.04
C HIS A 108 6.77 -19.73 -10.26
N MET A 109 7.61 -19.83 -11.29
CA MET A 109 8.44 -21.02 -11.55
C MET A 109 9.86 -20.91 -10.98
N SER A 110 10.43 -19.70 -10.94
CA SER A 110 11.83 -19.48 -10.55
C SER A 110 11.99 -18.64 -9.28
N ASP A 111 10.89 -18.15 -8.71
CA ASP A 111 10.83 -17.17 -7.63
C ASP A 111 11.60 -15.87 -7.92
N ARG A 112 12.06 -15.67 -9.17
CA ARG A 112 12.79 -14.47 -9.55
C ARG A 112 11.85 -13.27 -9.54
N VAL A 113 12.18 -12.28 -8.74
CA VAL A 113 11.53 -10.97 -8.76
C VAL A 113 11.69 -10.33 -10.14
N ARG A 114 10.59 -9.85 -10.70
CA ARG A 114 10.55 -9.09 -11.95
C ARG A 114 10.58 -7.60 -11.62
N GLN A 115 9.41 -6.99 -11.40
CA GLN A 115 9.27 -5.54 -11.20
C GLN A 115 8.14 -5.22 -10.20
N LEU A 116 7.94 -3.93 -9.90
CA LEU A 116 6.78 -3.50 -9.13
C LEU A 116 5.59 -3.22 -10.04
N LEU A 117 4.44 -3.84 -9.74
CA LEU A 117 3.19 -3.69 -10.48
C LEU A 117 2.09 -3.13 -9.59
N CYS A 118 1.08 -2.49 -10.18
CA CYS A 118 -0.17 -2.26 -9.45
C CYS A 118 -0.93 -3.58 -9.30
N ASN A 119 -1.89 -3.64 -8.37
CA ASN A 119 -2.64 -4.88 -8.09
C ASN A 119 -3.36 -5.44 -9.34
N ASN A 120 -3.93 -4.56 -10.16
CA ASN A 120 -4.68 -4.98 -11.36
C ASN A 120 -3.77 -5.63 -12.39
N CYS A 121 -2.61 -5.01 -12.67
CA CYS A 121 -1.63 -5.58 -13.60
C CYS A 121 -1.05 -6.89 -13.06
N ASN A 122 -0.72 -6.96 -11.76
CA ASN A 122 -0.23 -8.18 -11.13
C ASN A 122 -1.25 -9.33 -11.24
N MET A 123 -2.53 -9.04 -10.99
CA MET A 123 -3.60 -10.01 -11.15
C MET A 123 -3.78 -10.44 -12.60
N ALA A 124 -3.71 -9.50 -13.56
CA ALA A 124 -3.82 -9.80 -14.97
C ALA A 124 -2.71 -10.77 -15.44
N VAL A 125 -1.47 -10.56 -15.01
CA VAL A 125 -0.35 -11.47 -15.29
C VAL A 125 -0.66 -12.89 -14.79
N GLY A 126 -1.19 -13.02 -13.57
CA GLY A 126 -1.60 -14.31 -13.02
C GLY A 126 -2.77 -14.96 -13.77
N LEU A 127 -3.77 -14.18 -14.20
CA LEU A 127 -4.90 -14.66 -15.01
C LEU A 127 -4.45 -15.16 -16.39
N LEU A 128 -3.41 -14.55 -16.94
CA LEU A 128 -2.75 -14.96 -18.18
C LEU A 128 -1.73 -16.10 -17.95
N ARG A 129 -1.61 -16.59 -16.70
CA ARG A 129 -0.72 -17.69 -16.29
C ARG A 129 0.74 -17.46 -16.63
N ASP A 130 1.18 -16.20 -16.55
CA ASP A 130 2.55 -15.83 -16.88
C ASP A 130 2.98 -16.18 -18.33
N ASP A 131 2.03 -16.46 -19.24
CA ASP A 131 2.31 -16.90 -20.60
C ASP A 131 2.35 -15.69 -21.57
N PRO A 132 3.54 -15.33 -22.10
CA PRO A 132 3.67 -14.20 -23.02
C PRO A 132 2.91 -14.42 -24.33
N VAL A 133 2.70 -15.67 -24.76
CA VAL A 133 1.95 -15.96 -25.99
C VAL A 133 0.47 -15.67 -25.78
N THR A 134 -0.11 -16.09 -24.66
CA THR A 134 -1.50 -15.75 -24.28
C THR A 134 -1.68 -14.25 -24.08
N ALA A 135 -0.72 -13.55 -23.47
CA ALA A 135 -0.76 -12.09 -23.34
C ALA A 135 -0.75 -11.38 -24.72
N THR A 136 0.06 -11.88 -25.65
CA THR A 136 0.13 -11.34 -27.03
C THR A 136 -1.20 -11.57 -27.77
N ARG A 137 -1.82 -12.74 -27.60
CA ARG A 137 -3.15 -13.03 -28.15
C ARG A 137 -4.22 -12.10 -27.59
N LEU A 138 -4.17 -11.77 -26.31
CA LEU A 138 -5.08 -10.80 -25.68
C LEU A 138 -4.90 -9.41 -26.32
N ALA A 139 -3.67 -8.92 -26.46
CA ALA A 139 -3.42 -7.63 -27.11
C ALA A 139 -3.95 -7.59 -28.55
N ALA A 140 -3.68 -8.65 -29.33
CA ALA A 140 -4.18 -8.78 -30.71
C ALA A 140 -5.70 -8.95 -30.79
N TYR A 141 -6.36 -9.41 -29.73
CA TYR A 141 -7.82 -9.45 -29.64
C TYR A 141 -8.38 -8.05 -29.46
N LEU A 142 -7.86 -7.28 -28.48
CA LEU A 142 -8.32 -5.92 -28.20
C LEU A 142 -8.16 -5.00 -29.41
N LEU A 143 -6.97 -4.95 -30.02
CA LEU A 143 -6.70 -4.09 -31.19
C LEU A 143 -7.59 -4.39 -32.41
N ARG A 144 -8.07 -5.63 -32.54
CA ARG A 144 -8.96 -6.01 -33.65
C ARG A 144 -10.38 -5.46 -33.47
N HIS A 145 -10.82 -5.36 -32.22
CA HIS A 145 -12.19 -5.01 -31.85
C HIS A 145 -12.34 -3.53 -31.50
N ASP A 146 -11.27 -2.88 -31.03
CA ASP A 146 -11.21 -1.45 -30.72
C ASP A 146 -10.21 -0.77 -31.67
N ARG A 147 -10.65 -0.51 -32.92
CA ARG A 147 -9.79 -0.04 -34.02
C ARG A 147 -9.33 1.40 -33.83
N ASP A 148 -8.29 1.59 -33.03
CA ASP A 148 -7.44 2.78 -33.02
C ASP A 148 -6.08 2.42 -33.63
N GLU A 149 -5.75 3.03 -34.77
CA GLU A 149 -4.48 2.79 -35.46
C GLU A 149 -3.28 3.26 -34.62
N ALA A 150 -3.43 4.31 -33.81
CA ALA A 150 -2.36 4.82 -32.95
C ALA A 150 -2.02 3.83 -31.82
N ASP A 151 -3.04 3.18 -31.25
CA ASP A 151 -2.84 2.14 -30.22
C ASP A 151 -2.15 0.90 -30.80
N ALA A 152 -2.48 0.53 -32.04
CA ALA A 152 -1.84 -0.58 -32.73
C ALA A 152 -0.34 -0.32 -32.97
N ASP A 153 0.00 0.87 -33.47
CA ASP A 153 1.39 1.26 -33.70
C ASP A 153 2.19 1.33 -32.39
N LEU A 154 1.60 1.90 -31.34
CA LEU A 154 2.21 1.96 -30.01
C LEU A 154 2.46 0.56 -29.44
N ALA A 155 1.46 -0.33 -29.52
CA ALA A 155 1.60 -1.71 -29.04
C ALA A 155 2.72 -2.46 -29.77
N LEU A 156 2.81 -2.31 -31.10
CA LEU A 156 3.89 -2.90 -31.90
C LEU A 156 5.26 -2.33 -31.53
N ALA A 157 5.35 -1.01 -31.27
CA ALA A 157 6.60 -0.38 -30.85
C ALA A 157 7.07 -0.92 -29.50
N ILE A 158 6.18 -1.06 -28.52
CA ILE A 158 6.48 -1.63 -27.19
C ILE A 158 7.01 -3.06 -27.31
N ILE A 159 6.34 -3.90 -28.12
CA ILE A 159 6.77 -5.28 -28.35
C ILE A 159 8.15 -5.32 -29.00
N ARG A 160 8.41 -4.50 -30.02
CA ARG A 160 9.72 -4.45 -30.70
C ARG A 160 10.85 -4.00 -29.77
N GLN A 161 10.61 -2.97 -28.97
CA GLN A 161 11.61 -2.46 -28.00
C GLN A 161 12.01 -3.52 -26.98
N SER A 162 11.10 -4.44 -26.65
CA SER A 162 11.34 -5.51 -25.67
C SER A 162 12.37 -6.53 -26.14
N PHE A 163 12.66 -6.60 -27.44
CA PHE A 163 13.67 -7.49 -28.04
C PHE A 163 14.98 -6.79 -28.40
N GLN A 164 15.05 -5.46 -28.28
CA GLN A 164 16.25 -4.67 -28.66
C GLN A 164 17.16 -4.33 -27.47
N SER A 165 16.75 -4.71 -26.25
CA SER A 165 17.45 -4.36 -25.00
C SER A 165 18.59 -5.30 -24.60
N GLU A 166 19.10 -6.17 -25.49
CA GLU A 166 20.27 -7.03 -25.21
C GLU A 166 21.60 -6.56 -25.85
N ASP A 167 21.65 -5.39 -26.49
CA ASP A 167 22.90 -4.81 -27.02
C ASP A 167 23.19 -3.41 -26.43
N VAL A 168 23.54 -3.34 -25.15
CA VAL A 168 24.37 -2.24 -24.63
C VAL A 168 25.38 -2.84 -23.64
N ALA A 169 26.65 -2.65 -23.99
CA ALA A 169 27.87 -3.15 -23.35
C ALA A 169 27.98 -2.90 -21.84
#